data_AF-A0A952REK4-F1
#
_entry.id   AF-A0A952REK4-F1
#
_cell.length_a   1.000
_cell.length_b   1.000
_cell.length_c   1.000
_cell.angle_alpha   90.00
_cell.angle_beta   90.00
_cell.angle_gamma   90.00
#
_symmetry.space_group_name_H-M   'P 1'
#
loop_
_entity.id
_entity.type
_entity.pdbx_description
1 polymer ?
#
loop_
_entity_poly.entity_id
_entity_poly.type
_entity_poly.pdbx_seq_one_letter_code
_entity_poly.pdbx_strand_id
1 'polypeptide(L)'
;MTLALRLGSLAVVAVLAACAPGSEDDADGAEQHATGSEAPKLCAAVRGNGEYVVTHFASLARIVEHYGVIDGIAGGSSGSLSTFVYDSIRANDAIGGDPARVALALKSLQGYGEALASSEEATEIGQLAGTVGRLKAELDKRGIRALISTDTARAASELKAVLSIPEVRTLVNPDAFNRLSDVTNLRYTVTEIYTSIATLGAFSVDDNRLFFRPGVLSWDGLSDLFGRVGDFYAGVNGADTAAQSRWLDACATTTAGRSWEDISATSCGEDFRTIVATYRAQVRAANKPSVRLAQTIGATPRLHKLVATSVLEGAAVEAYEDADKVYRAGTVATGSIPFEPSFADVKFGYWGSAADYAAVSKASAYADDLKTTKITSLGDKTWKEILTASPAEPGLSRFVKLPDGRYSAGGWSDLAPVLVLKRMGCDRVVYVTREGDESGFATKIAAHLGMNEGEWSSLYDLSNPKSSFTRSLDEADGVWCTNWNSFTSFQQRELAADSWQAPLETHAGWTGIAERSSYPNVTARANKPGCTPGVAGAATYPQL
;
A
#
# COMPACT_ATOMS: atom_id res chain seq x y z
N MET A 1 -19.28 -30.70 -31.59
CA MET A 1 -18.35 -30.67 -30.45
C MET A 1 -17.27 -29.67 -30.78
N THR A 2 -17.22 -28.54 -30.09
CA THR A 2 -16.31 -27.43 -30.43
C THR A 2 -15.85 -26.76 -29.14
N LEU A 3 -14.81 -27.32 -28.53
CA LEU A 3 -14.31 -26.86 -27.22
C LEU A 3 -13.31 -25.72 -27.44
N ALA A 4 -13.80 -24.48 -27.42
CA ALA A 4 -12.96 -23.30 -27.55
C ALA A 4 -12.14 -23.08 -26.27
N LEU A 5 -10.81 -23.17 -26.36
CA LEU A 5 -9.90 -22.84 -25.26
C LEU A 5 -10.00 -21.33 -24.95
N ARG A 6 -10.61 -20.99 -23.80
CA ARG A 6 -10.43 -19.68 -23.17
C ARG A 6 -9.19 -19.75 -22.26
N LEU A 7 -8.02 -19.47 -22.82
CA LEU A 7 -6.76 -19.40 -22.07
C LEU A 7 -6.59 -18.03 -21.37
N GLY A 8 -5.94 -18.06 -20.21
CA GLY A 8 -5.96 -17.02 -19.18
C GLY A 8 -5.68 -15.58 -19.63
N SER A 9 -6.36 -14.65 -18.95
CA SER A 9 -6.16 -13.20 -19.07
C SER A 9 -6.35 -12.53 -17.69
N LEU A 10 -5.56 -12.96 -16.69
CA LEU A 10 -5.64 -12.51 -15.30
C LEU A 10 -4.24 -12.41 -14.67
N ALA A 11 -3.81 -11.19 -14.32
CA ALA A 11 -2.68 -10.89 -13.42
C ALA A 11 -2.49 -9.36 -13.14
N VAL A 12 -3.36 -8.48 -13.66
CA VAL A 12 -2.97 -7.07 -13.90
C VAL A 12 -3.36 -6.10 -12.78
N VAL A 13 -4.34 -6.45 -11.94
CA VAL A 13 -4.85 -5.55 -10.90
C VAL A 13 -3.86 -5.34 -9.74
N ALA A 14 -2.82 -6.17 -9.65
CA ALA A 14 -1.82 -6.11 -8.58
C ALA A 14 -0.88 -4.88 -8.65
N VAL A 15 -0.49 -4.43 -9.86
CA VAL A 15 0.37 -3.23 -10.03
C VAL A 15 0.16 -2.57 -11.40
N LEU A 16 -0.01 -1.24 -11.40
CA LEU A 16 -0.23 -0.41 -12.60
C LEU A 16 0.97 0.54 -12.79
N ALA A 17 1.73 0.44 -13.90
CA ALA A 17 3.05 1.07 -13.97
C ALA A 17 3.54 1.56 -15.37
N ALA A 18 4.18 2.75 -15.40
CA ALA A 18 4.96 3.44 -16.47
C ALA A 18 4.17 3.85 -17.75
N CYS A 19 4.62 4.69 -18.70
CA CYS A 19 5.87 5.45 -19.01
C CYS A 19 5.54 6.93 -19.42
N ALA A 20 6.40 7.95 -19.66
CA ALA A 20 7.79 8.34 -19.32
C ALA A 20 8.01 9.86 -19.74
N PRO A 21 9.11 10.59 -19.38
CA PRO A 21 9.21 12.06 -19.10
C PRO A 21 8.89 13.07 -20.25
N GLY A 22 8.75 14.40 -20.04
CA GLY A 22 8.82 15.25 -18.81
C GLY A 22 9.62 16.57 -18.95
N SER A 23 9.24 17.67 -18.27
CA SER A 23 10.00 18.96 -18.11
C SER A 23 9.46 19.80 -16.92
N GLU A 24 10.19 20.85 -16.50
CA GLU A 24 10.03 21.59 -15.22
C GLU A 24 9.47 23.03 -15.37
N ASP A 25 8.82 23.56 -14.31
CA ASP A 25 9.00 24.92 -13.72
C ASP A 25 7.97 25.20 -12.59
N ASP A 26 8.32 26.09 -11.64
CA ASP A 26 7.62 26.31 -10.35
C ASP A 26 6.47 27.34 -10.35
N ALA A 27 5.51 27.20 -9.42
CA ALA A 27 4.72 28.32 -8.87
C ALA A 27 4.03 27.98 -7.52
N ASP A 28 4.26 28.80 -6.48
CA ASP A 28 3.55 28.74 -5.19
C ASP A 28 2.12 29.31 -5.25
N GLY A 29 1.23 28.84 -4.37
CA GLY A 29 -0.14 29.36 -4.27
C GLY A 29 -0.99 28.76 -3.13
N ALA A 30 -0.71 29.14 -1.89
CA ALA A 30 -1.46 28.66 -0.72
C ALA A 30 -2.65 29.58 -0.36
N GLU A 31 -3.89 29.10 -0.56
CA GLU A 31 -5.11 29.71 0.00
C GLU A 31 -5.60 28.97 1.26
N GLN A 32 -6.37 29.68 2.09
CA GLN A 32 -6.69 29.28 3.46
C GLN A 32 -7.95 28.40 3.55
N HIS A 33 -7.81 27.18 4.06
CA HIS A 33 -8.97 26.32 4.35
C HIS A 33 -9.72 26.74 5.62
N ALA A 34 -11.05 26.76 5.54
CA ALA A 34 -11.93 27.18 6.64
C ALA A 34 -12.02 26.13 7.76
N THR A 35 -11.95 26.58 9.02
CA THR A 35 -12.00 25.70 10.19
C THR A 35 -13.45 25.30 10.55
N GLY A 36 -13.83 24.06 10.25
CA GLY A 36 -15.16 23.50 10.53
C GLY A 36 -15.10 22.06 11.05
N SER A 37 -14.44 21.85 12.20
CA SER A 37 -14.13 20.53 12.76
C SER A 37 -15.34 19.85 13.44
N GLU A 38 -16.28 19.31 12.66
CA GLU A 38 -17.12 18.22 13.14
C GLU A 38 -16.29 16.93 13.24
N ALA A 39 -16.61 16.02 14.17
CA ALA A 39 -15.89 14.75 14.31
C ALA A 39 -16.19 13.81 13.12
N PRO A 40 -15.20 13.04 12.62
CA PRO A 40 -15.44 12.10 11.52
C PRO A 40 -16.31 10.92 11.97
N LYS A 41 -17.44 10.72 11.29
CA LYS A 41 -18.52 9.84 11.77
C LYS A 41 -18.26 8.37 11.46
N LEU A 42 -17.92 8.07 10.20
CA LEU A 42 -17.51 6.73 9.78
C LEU A 42 -16.05 6.75 9.34
N CYS A 43 -15.21 5.96 10.00
CA CYS A 43 -13.80 5.83 9.67
C CYS A 43 -13.41 4.41 9.25
N ALA A 44 -12.32 4.28 8.49
CA ALA A 44 -11.76 2.99 8.09
C ALA A 44 -10.29 2.87 8.50
N ALA A 45 -9.99 1.90 9.37
CA ALA A 45 -8.64 1.40 9.57
C ALA A 45 -8.35 0.36 8.48
N VAL A 46 -7.35 0.59 7.63
CA VAL A 46 -7.00 -0.29 6.51
C VAL A 46 -5.65 -0.94 6.77
N ARG A 47 -5.67 -2.26 7.01
CA ARG A 47 -4.46 -3.07 7.21
C ARG A 47 -3.64 -3.17 5.93
N GLY A 48 -2.35 -2.84 5.98
CA GLY A 48 -1.43 -3.05 4.86
C GLY A 48 -1.28 -4.54 4.47
N ASN A 49 -1.11 -4.81 3.18
CA ASN A 49 -1.18 -6.16 2.60
C ASN A 49 -0.38 -6.39 1.32
N GLY A 50 0.61 -5.55 1.02
CA GLY A 50 1.46 -5.70 -0.16
C GLY A 50 0.67 -5.65 -1.48
N GLU A 51 0.79 -6.69 -2.29
CA GLU A 51 0.18 -6.80 -3.63
C GLU A 51 -1.33 -7.09 -3.64
N TYR A 52 -1.93 -7.36 -2.47
CA TYR A 52 -3.35 -7.71 -2.33
C TYR A 52 -4.29 -6.50 -2.17
N VAL A 53 -3.79 -5.29 -2.46
CA VAL A 53 -4.45 -3.97 -2.29
C VAL A 53 -5.87 -3.89 -2.88
N VAL A 54 -6.21 -4.74 -3.85
CA VAL A 54 -7.53 -4.78 -4.49
C VAL A 54 -8.66 -5.18 -3.51
N THR A 55 -8.33 -5.95 -2.47
CA THR A 55 -9.24 -6.22 -1.34
C THR A 55 -9.73 -4.92 -0.68
N HIS A 56 -8.85 -3.94 -0.51
CA HIS A 56 -9.22 -2.69 0.15
C HIS A 56 -10.28 -1.95 -0.65
N PHE A 57 -10.14 -1.89 -1.97
CA PHE A 57 -11.13 -1.24 -2.82
C PHE A 57 -12.46 -1.98 -2.87
N ALA A 58 -12.46 -3.32 -2.85
CA ALA A 58 -13.68 -4.12 -2.73
C ALA A 58 -14.38 -3.91 -1.36
N SER A 59 -13.62 -4.00 -0.26
CA SER A 59 -14.11 -3.79 1.11
C SER A 59 -14.67 -2.38 1.30
N LEU A 60 -13.88 -1.36 0.97
CA LEU A 60 -14.25 0.05 1.12
C LEU A 60 -15.45 0.40 0.24
N ALA A 61 -15.53 -0.12 -0.99
CA ALA A 61 -16.71 0.07 -1.83
C ALA A 61 -17.97 -0.49 -1.14
N ARG A 62 -17.89 -1.71 -0.60
CA ARG A 62 -19.02 -2.38 0.04
C ARG A 62 -19.45 -1.70 1.35
N ILE A 63 -18.48 -1.32 2.18
CA ILE A 63 -18.72 -0.49 3.38
C ILE A 63 -19.47 0.79 3.01
N VAL A 64 -19.06 1.46 1.92
CA VAL A 64 -19.68 2.70 1.47
C VAL A 64 -21.11 2.49 0.96
N GLU A 65 -21.42 1.40 0.24
CA GLU A 65 -22.80 1.09 -0.17
C GLU A 65 -23.77 0.98 1.01
N HIS A 66 -23.35 0.30 2.07
CA HIS A 66 -24.19 -0.06 3.21
C HIS A 66 -24.24 1.02 4.29
N TYR A 67 -23.12 1.71 4.55
CA TYR A 67 -22.95 2.57 5.73
C TYR A 67 -22.65 4.04 5.41
N GLY A 68 -22.44 4.39 4.14
CA GLY A 68 -22.17 5.76 3.69
C GLY A 68 -20.69 6.08 3.48
N VAL A 69 -20.39 7.32 3.10
CA VAL A 69 -19.00 7.73 2.84
C VAL A 69 -18.16 7.71 4.12
N ILE A 70 -16.84 7.50 3.96
CA ILE A 70 -15.88 7.39 5.06
C ILE A 70 -15.25 8.77 5.29
N ASP A 71 -15.40 9.32 6.48
CA ASP A 71 -14.93 10.67 6.85
C ASP A 71 -13.51 10.67 7.41
N GLY A 72 -12.99 9.53 7.86
CA GLY A 72 -11.60 9.39 8.31
C GLY A 72 -10.96 8.06 7.91
N ILE A 73 -9.69 8.05 7.52
CA ILE A 73 -9.00 6.84 7.04
C ILE A 73 -7.54 6.79 7.49
N ALA A 74 -7.07 5.60 7.86
CA ALA A 74 -5.69 5.37 8.25
C ALA A 74 -5.14 4.03 7.76
N GLY A 75 -3.84 3.99 7.47
CA GLY A 75 -3.13 2.79 7.04
C GLY A 75 -1.70 3.06 6.57
N GLY A 76 -0.79 2.11 6.83
CA GLY A 76 0.53 2.07 6.22
C GLY A 76 0.57 1.20 4.96
N SER A 77 1.69 1.20 4.24
CA SER A 77 1.97 0.26 3.14
C SER A 77 0.94 0.37 2.01
N SER A 78 0.36 -0.72 1.50
CA SER A 78 -0.75 -0.68 0.54
C SER A 78 -2.03 0.00 1.09
N GLY A 79 -2.19 0.10 2.42
CA GLY A 79 -3.18 0.95 3.06
C GLY A 79 -2.96 2.44 2.77
N SER A 80 -1.71 2.89 2.60
CA SER A 80 -1.41 4.27 2.18
C SER A 80 -1.78 4.56 0.73
N LEU A 81 -1.58 3.59 -0.18
CA LEU A 81 -2.05 3.65 -1.56
C LEU A 81 -3.58 3.71 -1.61
N SER A 82 -4.24 2.93 -0.75
CA SER A 82 -5.70 2.91 -0.62
C SER A 82 -6.23 4.25 -0.10
N THR A 83 -5.53 4.83 0.88
CA THR A 83 -5.82 6.15 1.46
C THR A 83 -5.67 7.26 0.41
N PHE A 84 -4.58 7.26 -0.37
CA PHE A 84 -4.35 8.22 -1.47
C PHE A 84 -5.43 8.16 -2.55
N VAL A 85 -5.82 6.95 -2.96
CA VAL A 85 -6.84 6.77 -4.01
C VAL A 85 -8.22 7.14 -3.48
N TYR A 86 -8.57 6.78 -2.23
CA TYR A 86 -9.83 7.21 -1.60
C TYR A 86 -9.90 8.74 -1.44
N ASP A 87 -8.81 9.38 -1.01
CA ASP A 87 -8.72 10.85 -0.94
C ASP A 87 -8.89 11.51 -2.31
N SER A 88 -8.31 10.91 -3.35
CA SER A 88 -8.45 11.38 -4.73
C SER A 88 -9.89 11.23 -5.24
N ILE A 89 -10.56 10.12 -4.92
CA ILE A 89 -12.01 9.92 -5.17
C ILE A 89 -12.86 11.00 -4.48
N ARG A 90 -12.49 11.44 -3.27
CA ARG A 90 -13.23 12.47 -2.51
C ARG A 90 -12.89 13.92 -2.92
N ALA A 91 -11.75 14.13 -3.59
CA ALA A 91 -11.39 15.41 -4.20
C ALA A 91 -12.22 15.72 -5.47
N ASN A 92 -12.79 14.72 -6.14
CA ASN A 92 -13.53 14.89 -7.39
C ASN A 92 -14.98 15.33 -7.18
N ASP A 93 -15.34 16.53 -7.66
CA ASP A 93 -16.70 17.05 -7.58
C ASP A 93 -17.72 16.30 -8.45
N ALA A 94 -17.29 15.58 -9.50
CA ALA A 94 -18.16 14.69 -10.26
C ALA A 94 -18.53 13.42 -9.46
N ILE A 95 -17.75 13.04 -8.44
CA ILE A 95 -18.08 11.95 -7.52
C ILE A 95 -18.83 12.52 -6.30
N GLY A 96 -18.30 13.58 -5.71
CA GLY A 96 -18.93 14.31 -4.60
C GLY A 96 -19.06 13.48 -3.32
N GLY A 97 -20.18 13.66 -2.62
CA GLY A 97 -20.49 12.99 -1.36
C GLY A 97 -21.50 11.84 -1.47
N ASP A 98 -21.92 11.43 -2.68
CA ASP A 98 -22.89 10.34 -2.84
C ASP A 98 -22.22 8.97 -2.65
N PRO A 99 -22.63 8.17 -1.65
CA PRO A 99 -22.10 6.83 -1.44
C PRO A 99 -22.22 5.92 -2.67
N ALA A 100 -23.25 6.05 -3.50
CA ALA A 100 -23.38 5.22 -4.70
C ALA A 100 -22.28 5.54 -5.74
N ARG A 101 -21.98 6.84 -5.95
CA ARG A 101 -20.88 7.28 -6.82
C ARG A 101 -19.51 6.89 -6.26
N VAL A 102 -19.28 7.10 -4.96
CA VAL A 102 -18.01 6.73 -4.29
C VAL A 102 -17.78 5.21 -4.32
N ALA A 103 -18.81 4.39 -4.06
CA ALA A 103 -18.71 2.94 -4.14
C ALA A 103 -18.40 2.46 -5.57
N LEU A 104 -19.10 2.98 -6.59
CA LEU A 104 -18.81 2.63 -7.98
C LEU A 104 -17.40 3.05 -8.41
N ALA A 105 -16.93 4.24 -8.00
CA ALA A 105 -15.56 4.68 -8.24
C ALA A 105 -14.53 3.69 -7.65
N LEU A 106 -14.73 3.23 -6.41
CA LEU A 106 -13.86 2.23 -5.78
C LEU A 106 -13.87 0.87 -6.49
N LYS A 107 -15.06 0.34 -6.85
CA LYS A 107 -15.16 -0.90 -7.66
C LYS A 107 -14.37 -0.80 -8.96
N SER A 108 -14.45 0.36 -9.62
CA SER A 108 -13.86 0.58 -10.94
C SER A 108 -12.34 0.53 -10.99
N LEU A 109 -11.64 0.50 -9.84
CA LEU A 109 -10.19 0.29 -9.80
C LEU A 109 -9.78 -1.07 -10.36
N GLN A 110 -10.61 -2.11 -10.17
CA GLN A 110 -10.42 -3.38 -10.88
C GLN A 110 -10.56 -3.17 -12.40
N GLY A 111 -11.57 -2.40 -12.83
CA GLY A 111 -11.78 -2.02 -14.23
C GLY A 111 -10.64 -1.21 -14.84
N TYR A 112 -9.97 -0.36 -14.05
CA TYR A 112 -8.82 0.42 -14.48
C TYR A 112 -7.63 -0.52 -14.72
N GLY A 113 -7.43 -1.50 -13.83
CA GLY A 113 -6.48 -2.60 -14.04
C GLY A 113 -6.80 -3.43 -15.29
N GLU A 114 -8.07 -3.76 -15.52
CA GLU A 114 -8.53 -4.49 -16.71
C GLU A 114 -8.41 -3.67 -18.01
N ALA A 115 -8.52 -2.34 -17.96
CA ALA A 115 -8.27 -1.45 -19.09
C ALA A 115 -6.76 -1.41 -19.45
N LEU A 116 -5.88 -1.27 -18.45
CA LEU A 116 -4.44 -1.38 -18.70
C LEU A 116 -4.04 -2.78 -19.19
N ALA A 117 -4.74 -3.83 -18.74
CA ALA A 117 -4.53 -5.23 -19.17
C ALA A 117 -4.85 -5.51 -20.65
N SER A 118 -5.64 -4.67 -21.31
CA SER A 118 -6.27 -4.97 -22.60
C SER A 118 -5.97 -3.96 -23.72
N SER A 119 -5.32 -2.84 -23.39
CA SER A 119 -4.81 -1.88 -24.37
C SER A 119 -3.56 -2.41 -25.11
N GLU A 120 -3.14 -1.74 -26.19
CA GLU A 120 -1.83 -2.00 -26.84
C GLU A 120 -0.65 -1.75 -25.87
N GLU A 121 -0.86 -0.93 -24.83
CA GLU A 121 0.06 -0.79 -23.71
C GLU A 121 0.27 -2.11 -22.93
N ALA A 122 -0.63 -3.10 -23.02
CA ALA A 122 -0.41 -4.44 -22.49
C ALA A 122 0.55 -5.29 -23.33
N THR A 123 0.80 -4.93 -24.59
CA THR A 123 1.80 -5.60 -25.44
C THR A 123 3.20 -5.02 -25.21
N GLU A 124 3.30 -3.72 -24.91
CA GLU A 124 4.56 -3.01 -24.59
C GLU A 124 4.86 -2.88 -23.09
N ILE A 125 3.89 -3.08 -22.20
CA ILE A 125 4.01 -2.93 -20.73
C ILE A 125 3.25 -4.09 -20.05
N GLY A 126 3.40 -5.29 -20.61
CA GLY A 126 2.65 -6.50 -20.24
C GLY A 126 2.87 -7.01 -18.81
N GLN A 127 2.21 -6.35 -17.85
CA GLN A 127 2.10 -6.64 -16.42
C GLN A 127 3.40 -6.38 -15.63
N LEU A 128 3.32 -5.69 -14.48
CA LEU A 128 4.48 -5.62 -13.56
C LEU A 128 4.60 -6.84 -12.64
N ALA A 129 3.49 -7.50 -12.28
CA ALA A 129 3.54 -8.86 -11.71
C ALA A 129 4.21 -9.82 -12.71
N GLY A 130 3.84 -9.72 -13.99
CA GLY A 130 4.55 -10.32 -15.11
C GLY A 130 5.94 -9.71 -15.40
N THR A 131 6.34 -8.58 -14.82
CA THR A 131 7.73 -8.09 -14.84
C THR A 131 8.54 -8.75 -13.74
N VAL A 132 8.00 -8.96 -12.54
CA VAL A 132 8.64 -9.84 -11.53
C VAL A 132 8.82 -11.25 -12.13
N GLY A 133 7.79 -11.77 -12.80
CA GLY A 133 7.84 -13.03 -13.56
C GLY A 133 8.85 -13.02 -14.70
N ARG A 134 8.82 -12.03 -15.60
CA ARG A 134 9.75 -11.90 -16.75
C ARG A 134 11.19 -11.63 -16.32
N LEU A 135 11.43 -10.85 -15.28
CA LEU A 135 12.75 -10.64 -14.70
C LEU A 135 13.30 -11.98 -14.19
N LYS A 136 12.57 -12.70 -13.34
CA LYS A 136 12.97 -14.02 -12.84
C LYS A 136 13.21 -15.02 -14.00
N ALA A 137 12.29 -15.08 -14.96
CA ALA A 137 12.42 -15.94 -16.13
C ALA A 137 13.62 -15.57 -17.04
N GLU A 138 13.93 -14.29 -17.20
CA GLU A 138 15.13 -13.83 -17.94
C GLU A 138 16.42 -14.11 -17.15
N LEU A 139 16.42 -14.01 -15.81
CA LEU A 139 17.56 -14.43 -14.98
C LEU A 139 17.89 -15.91 -15.22
N ASP A 140 16.88 -16.77 -15.19
CA ASP A 140 17.01 -18.22 -15.36
C ASP A 140 17.41 -18.56 -16.80
N LYS A 141 16.72 -17.99 -17.80
CA LYS A 141 17.01 -18.15 -19.23
C LYS A 141 18.44 -17.71 -19.62
N ARG A 142 18.99 -16.71 -18.94
CA ARG A 142 20.38 -16.24 -19.13
C ARG A 142 21.39 -16.98 -18.25
N GLY A 143 20.93 -17.92 -17.40
CA GLY A 143 21.78 -18.68 -16.50
C GLY A 143 22.53 -17.82 -15.47
N ILE A 144 22.03 -16.63 -15.13
CA ILE A 144 22.79 -15.61 -14.38
C ILE A 144 23.31 -16.16 -13.05
N ARG A 145 22.51 -16.98 -12.35
CA ARG A 145 22.91 -17.66 -11.11
C ARG A 145 24.21 -18.46 -11.23
N ALA A 146 24.42 -19.13 -12.35
CA ALA A 146 25.65 -19.90 -12.62
C ALA A 146 26.82 -19.00 -13.03
N LEU A 147 26.54 -17.87 -13.69
CA LEU A 147 27.55 -16.87 -14.04
C LEU A 147 28.12 -16.18 -12.79
N ILE A 148 27.35 -15.96 -11.71
CA ILE A 148 27.84 -15.30 -10.48
C ILE A 148 29.12 -15.95 -9.94
N SER A 149 29.23 -17.28 -10.01
CA SER A 149 30.37 -18.06 -9.51
C SER A 149 31.44 -18.38 -10.56
N THR A 150 31.18 -18.16 -11.86
CA THR A 150 32.07 -18.59 -12.96
C THR A 150 32.59 -17.43 -13.81
N ASP A 151 31.74 -16.47 -14.15
CA ASP A 151 32.09 -15.21 -14.81
C ASP A 151 31.19 -14.08 -14.27
N THR A 152 31.65 -13.46 -13.18
CA THR A 152 30.95 -12.34 -12.54
C THR A 152 30.81 -11.13 -13.48
N ALA A 153 31.76 -10.90 -14.39
CA ALA A 153 31.69 -9.78 -15.33
C ALA A 153 30.57 -10.01 -16.37
N ARG A 154 30.43 -11.23 -16.88
CA ARG A 154 29.27 -11.61 -17.70
C ARG A 154 27.97 -11.56 -16.91
N ALA A 155 27.95 -12.04 -15.66
CA ALA A 155 26.76 -11.94 -14.80
C ALA A 155 26.29 -10.48 -14.63
N ALA A 156 27.21 -9.53 -14.41
CA ALA A 156 26.89 -8.11 -14.35
C ALA A 156 26.37 -7.55 -15.68
N SER A 157 26.95 -7.98 -16.82
CA SER A 157 26.50 -7.58 -18.16
C SER A 157 25.10 -8.12 -18.48
N GLU A 158 24.79 -9.36 -18.09
CA GLU A 158 23.46 -9.95 -18.29
C GLU A 158 22.42 -9.32 -17.36
N LEU A 159 22.76 -9.04 -16.09
CA LEU A 159 21.91 -8.26 -15.19
C LEU A 159 21.62 -6.86 -15.75
N LYS A 160 22.62 -6.17 -16.31
CA LYS A 160 22.39 -4.89 -17.00
C LYS A 160 21.47 -5.04 -18.20
N ALA A 161 21.60 -6.11 -18.99
CA ALA A 161 20.71 -6.36 -20.12
C ALA A 161 19.26 -6.58 -19.67
N VAL A 162 19.04 -7.38 -18.62
CA VAL A 162 17.73 -7.62 -18.00
C VAL A 162 17.12 -6.34 -17.43
N LEU A 163 17.93 -5.49 -16.79
CA LEU A 163 17.49 -4.19 -16.28
C LEU A 163 17.43 -3.07 -17.34
N SER A 164 17.87 -3.35 -18.58
CA SER A 164 17.79 -2.43 -19.73
C SER A 164 16.67 -2.77 -20.71
N ILE A 165 15.85 -3.78 -20.42
CA ILE A 165 14.58 -4.05 -21.10
C ILE A 165 13.76 -2.73 -21.06
N PRO A 166 13.48 -2.05 -22.20
CA PRO A 166 12.88 -0.71 -22.22
C PRO A 166 11.62 -0.57 -21.36
N GLU A 167 10.78 -1.60 -21.36
CA GLU A 167 9.54 -1.80 -20.61
C GLU A 167 9.73 -1.76 -19.09
N VAL A 168 10.96 -2.02 -18.63
CA VAL A 168 11.35 -2.08 -17.22
C VAL A 168 12.30 -0.93 -16.85
N ARG A 169 13.14 -0.46 -17.79
CA ARG A 169 14.26 0.44 -17.49
C ARG A 169 13.86 1.75 -16.82
N THR A 170 12.67 2.27 -17.12
CA THR A 170 12.09 3.47 -16.48
C THR A 170 11.73 3.26 -15.01
N LEU A 171 11.49 2.00 -14.60
CA LEU A 171 11.18 1.60 -13.24
C LEU A 171 12.40 1.08 -12.47
N VAL A 172 13.53 0.82 -13.12
CA VAL A 172 14.73 0.34 -12.43
C VAL A 172 15.37 1.45 -11.60
N ASN A 173 15.59 1.17 -10.33
CA ASN A 173 16.34 2.02 -9.40
C ASN A 173 17.74 2.36 -9.95
N PRO A 174 18.08 3.65 -10.14
CA PRO A 174 19.39 4.05 -10.63
C PRO A 174 20.57 3.58 -9.78
N ASP A 175 20.46 3.48 -8.45
CA ASP A 175 21.54 2.95 -7.58
C ASP A 175 21.82 1.49 -7.92
N ALA A 176 20.79 0.64 -7.98
CA ALA A 176 20.91 -0.76 -8.37
C ALA A 176 21.51 -0.92 -9.79
N PHE A 177 21.03 -0.14 -10.77
CA PHE A 177 21.55 -0.19 -12.15
C PHE A 177 23.02 0.24 -12.23
N ASN A 178 23.37 1.36 -11.59
CA ASN A 178 24.69 1.96 -11.68
C ASN A 178 25.74 1.13 -10.93
N ARG A 179 25.39 0.55 -9.77
CA ARG A 179 26.29 -0.32 -8.99
C ARG A 179 26.79 -1.53 -9.76
N LEU A 180 26.06 -2.04 -10.76
CA LEU A 180 26.58 -3.08 -11.69
C LEU A 180 27.78 -2.61 -12.56
N SER A 181 28.27 -1.38 -12.36
CA SER A 181 29.50 -0.84 -12.95
C SER A 181 30.67 -0.77 -11.96
N ASP A 182 30.44 -0.99 -10.67
CA ASP A 182 31.49 -1.04 -9.66
C ASP A 182 32.27 -2.36 -9.77
N VAL A 183 33.48 -2.27 -10.32
CA VAL A 183 34.39 -3.42 -10.48
C VAL A 183 35.01 -3.88 -9.15
N THR A 184 35.04 -3.04 -8.12
CA THR A 184 35.68 -3.34 -6.84
C THR A 184 34.87 -4.39 -6.08
N ASN A 185 33.57 -4.14 -5.91
CA ASN A 185 32.65 -5.05 -5.21
C ASN A 185 31.70 -5.81 -6.15
N LEU A 186 32.12 -6.05 -7.40
CA LEU A 186 31.24 -6.54 -8.46
C LEU A 186 30.51 -7.84 -8.10
N ARG A 187 31.21 -8.83 -7.53
CA ARG A 187 30.59 -10.13 -7.17
C ARG A 187 29.56 -10.01 -6.07
N TYR A 188 29.83 -9.16 -5.08
CA TYR A 188 28.89 -8.84 -4.02
C TYR A 188 27.64 -8.15 -4.58
N THR A 189 27.83 -7.08 -5.33
CA THR A 189 26.76 -6.30 -5.97
C THR A 189 25.90 -7.16 -6.92
N VAL A 190 26.50 -8.00 -7.76
CA VAL A 190 25.79 -8.97 -8.62
C VAL A 190 24.95 -9.94 -7.80
N THR A 191 25.48 -10.45 -6.68
CA THR A 191 24.76 -11.38 -5.79
C THR A 191 23.58 -10.70 -5.10
N GLU A 192 23.76 -9.49 -4.59
CA GLU A 192 22.71 -8.71 -3.94
C GLU A 192 21.60 -8.32 -4.91
N ILE A 193 21.91 -7.88 -6.13
CA ILE A 193 20.91 -7.52 -7.14
C ILE A 193 20.19 -8.77 -7.69
N TYR A 194 20.90 -9.87 -7.92
CA TYR A 194 20.27 -11.15 -8.26
C TYR A 194 19.28 -11.60 -7.16
N THR A 195 19.70 -11.54 -5.89
CA THR A 195 18.84 -11.87 -4.74
C THR A 195 17.63 -10.95 -4.70
N SER A 196 17.85 -9.63 -4.86
CA SER A 196 16.79 -8.62 -4.88
C SER A 196 15.70 -8.92 -5.91
N ILE A 197 16.07 -9.39 -7.11
CA ILE A 197 15.12 -9.80 -8.15
C ILE A 197 14.46 -11.14 -7.80
N ALA A 198 15.24 -12.13 -7.34
CA ALA A 198 14.74 -13.48 -7.03
C ALA A 198 13.73 -13.50 -5.87
N THR A 199 13.98 -12.72 -4.81
CA THR A 199 13.10 -12.57 -3.64
C THR A 199 12.06 -11.45 -3.81
N LEU A 200 12.03 -10.75 -4.96
CA LEU A 200 11.07 -9.67 -5.22
C LEU A 200 9.63 -10.18 -5.08
N GLY A 201 8.85 -9.53 -4.20
CA GLY A 201 7.47 -9.92 -3.87
C GLY A 201 7.33 -11.18 -2.99
N ALA A 202 8.41 -11.71 -2.41
CA ALA A 202 8.34 -12.90 -1.54
C ALA A 202 8.07 -12.59 -0.06
N PHE A 203 8.27 -11.33 0.37
CA PHE A 203 8.17 -10.88 1.77
C PHE A 203 8.88 -11.81 2.78
N SER A 204 10.00 -12.39 2.36
CA SER A 204 10.88 -13.19 3.22
C SER A 204 11.90 -12.30 3.93
N VAL A 205 12.22 -12.67 5.17
CA VAL A 205 13.27 -12.05 5.98
C VAL A 205 14.25 -13.15 6.36
N ASP A 206 15.38 -13.14 5.64
CA ASP A 206 16.44 -14.16 5.69
C ASP A 206 17.66 -13.66 6.48
N ASP A 207 17.99 -12.37 6.38
CA ASP A 207 18.92 -11.64 7.25
C ASP A 207 18.69 -10.11 7.13
N ASN A 208 19.31 -9.31 8.00
CA ASN A 208 19.08 -7.85 8.04
C ASN A 208 19.69 -7.06 6.85
N ARG A 209 20.40 -7.69 5.89
CA ARG A 209 20.93 -6.97 4.71
C ARG A 209 19.84 -6.32 3.88
N LEU A 210 18.62 -6.87 3.93
CA LEU A 210 17.46 -6.32 3.24
C LEU A 210 17.09 -4.88 3.66
N PHE A 211 17.59 -4.38 4.80
CA PHE A 211 17.45 -2.97 5.22
C PHE A 211 18.33 -1.99 4.41
N PHE A 212 19.39 -2.49 3.79
CA PHE A 212 20.43 -1.72 3.08
C PHE A 212 20.42 -1.99 1.57
N ARG A 213 19.94 -3.18 1.19
CA ARG A 213 19.75 -3.66 -0.18
C ARG A 213 18.95 -2.67 -1.02
N PRO A 214 19.53 -2.05 -2.07
CA PRO A 214 18.77 -1.15 -2.93
C PRO A 214 17.70 -1.95 -3.65
N GLY A 215 16.43 -1.55 -3.47
CA GLY A 215 15.30 -2.14 -4.20
C GLY A 215 15.54 -2.06 -5.70
N VAL A 216 15.19 -3.11 -6.44
CA VAL A 216 15.36 -3.15 -7.91
C VAL A 216 14.48 -2.10 -8.58
N LEU A 217 13.31 -1.82 -7.99
CA LEU A 217 12.34 -0.85 -8.46
C LEU A 217 12.57 0.52 -7.79
N SER A 218 12.38 1.59 -8.56
CA SER A 218 12.41 2.97 -8.08
C SER A 218 11.04 3.34 -7.48
N TRP A 219 10.96 3.54 -6.17
CA TRP A 219 9.72 3.98 -5.53
C TRP A 219 9.31 5.39 -5.95
N ASP A 220 10.27 6.25 -6.27
CA ASP A 220 10.06 7.52 -6.96
C ASP A 220 9.31 7.31 -8.29
N GLY A 221 9.86 6.46 -9.16
CA GLY A 221 9.24 6.11 -10.44
C GLY A 221 7.90 5.39 -10.30
N LEU A 222 7.68 4.60 -9.24
CA LEU A 222 6.40 3.94 -8.93
C LEU A 222 5.32 4.92 -8.45
N SER A 223 5.70 5.92 -7.65
CA SER A 223 4.75 6.90 -7.10
C SER A 223 4.00 7.67 -8.20
N ASP A 224 4.68 8.09 -9.28
CA ASP A 224 4.10 8.79 -10.44
C ASP A 224 2.94 8.04 -11.12
N LEU A 225 2.93 6.72 -10.97
CA LEU A 225 2.04 5.80 -11.66
C LEU A 225 0.74 5.68 -10.89
N PHE A 226 0.84 5.61 -9.56
CA PHE A 226 -0.27 5.87 -8.65
C PHE A 226 -0.77 7.30 -8.83
N GLY A 227 0.11 8.29 -8.99
CA GLY A 227 -0.25 9.68 -9.32
C GLY A 227 -1.21 9.80 -10.49
N ARG A 228 -0.94 9.11 -11.60
CA ARG A 228 -1.84 9.06 -12.77
C ARG A 228 -3.20 8.40 -12.48
N VAL A 229 -3.26 7.46 -11.54
CA VAL A 229 -4.54 6.88 -11.06
C VAL A 229 -5.26 7.87 -10.15
N GLY A 230 -4.55 8.52 -9.23
CA GLY A 230 -5.09 9.58 -8.37
C GLY A 230 -5.67 10.74 -9.19
N ASP A 231 -4.92 11.26 -10.15
CA ASP A 231 -5.36 12.32 -11.06
C ASP A 231 -6.66 11.95 -11.81
N PHE A 232 -6.76 10.71 -12.30
CA PHE A 232 -7.97 10.20 -12.94
C PHE A 232 -9.16 10.24 -11.98
N TYR A 233 -9.01 9.66 -10.79
CA TYR A 233 -10.10 9.59 -9.82
C TYR A 233 -10.46 10.95 -9.21
N ALA A 234 -9.51 11.88 -9.15
CA ALA A 234 -9.70 13.27 -8.74
C ALA A 234 -10.32 14.18 -9.82
N GLY A 235 -10.41 13.73 -11.07
CA GLY A 235 -10.98 14.54 -12.15
C GLY A 235 -10.03 15.63 -12.66
N VAL A 236 -8.72 15.43 -12.54
CA VAL A 236 -7.69 16.42 -12.91
C VAL A 236 -6.74 15.89 -14.01
N ASN A 237 -5.76 16.71 -14.40
CA ASN A 237 -4.68 16.36 -15.34
C ASN A 237 -5.13 15.78 -16.70
N GLY A 238 -6.32 16.13 -17.19
CA GLY A 238 -6.88 15.64 -18.45
C GLY A 238 -7.96 14.56 -18.31
N ALA A 239 -8.40 14.21 -17.10
CA ALA A 239 -9.60 13.39 -16.92
C ALA A 239 -10.86 14.10 -17.46
N ASP A 240 -11.66 13.41 -18.28
CA ASP A 240 -12.96 13.93 -18.75
C ASP A 240 -14.00 13.79 -17.62
N THR A 241 -14.06 14.79 -16.75
CA THR A 241 -15.02 14.89 -15.64
C THR A 241 -16.47 14.89 -16.11
N ALA A 242 -16.76 15.34 -17.33
CA ALA A 242 -18.10 15.32 -17.89
C ALA A 242 -18.50 13.88 -18.31
N ALA A 243 -17.58 13.10 -18.88
CA ALA A 243 -17.80 11.67 -19.12
C ALA A 243 -17.87 10.88 -17.82
N GLN A 244 -17.02 11.17 -16.84
CA GLN A 244 -17.09 10.58 -15.50
C GLN A 244 -18.46 10.84 -14.86
N SER A 245 -18.98 12.08 -14.86
CA SER A 245 -20.32 12.36 -14.33
C SER A 245 -21.39 11.58 -15.09
N ARG A 246 -21.42 11.62 -16.43
CA ARG A 246 -22.43 10.88 -17.23
C ARG A 246 -22.44 9.38 -16.93
N TRP A 247 -21.26 8.78 -16.76
CA TRP A 247 -21.12 7.37 -16.37
C TRP A 247 -21.61 7.12 -14.94
N LEU A 248 -21.22 7.96 -13.98
CA LEU A 248 -21.68 7.88 -12.59
C LEU A 248 -23.21 8.05 -12.49
N ASP A 249 -23.79 8.99 -13.23
CA ASP A 249 -25.24 9.24 -13.31
C ASP A 249 -26.02 8.04 -13.87
N ALA A 250 -25.49 7.36 -14.89
CA ALA A 250 -26.11 6.16 -15.46
C ALA A 250 -25.92 4.89 -14.59
N CYS A 251 -24.77 4.78 -13.92
CA CYS A 251 -24.29 3.51 -13.38
C CYS A 251 -24.28 3.41 -11.85
N ALA A 252 -24.17 4.51 -11.09
CA ALA A 252 -23.98 4.43 -9.63
C ALA A 252 -25.13 3.69 -8.93
N THR A 253 -26.38 4.11 -9.15
CA THR A 253 -27.56 3.49 -8.56
C THR A 253 -27.89 2.12 -9.17
N THR A 254 -27.66 1.93 -10.46
CA THR A 254 -28.00 0.69 -11.21
C THR A 254 -26.99 -0.44 -11.00
N THR A 255 -25.80 -0.11 -10.46
CA THR A 255 -24.76 -1.08 -10.07
C THR A 255 -24.59 -1.21 -8.56
N ALA A 256 -25.45 -0.56 -7.76
CA ALA A 256 -25.51 -0.77 -6.32
C ALA A 256 -25.76 -2.25 -5.98
N GLY A 257 -25.09 -2.76 -4.95
CA GLY A 257 -25.17 -4.15 -4.50
C GLY A 257 -24.28 -5.13 -5.27
N ARG A 258 -23.75 -4.76 -6.45
CA ARG A 258 -23.00 -5.63 -7.38
C ARG A 258 -21.48 -5.43 -7.29
N SER A 259 -20.70 -6.51 -7.45
CA SER A 259 -19.22 -6.45 -7.51
C SER A 259 -18.73 -5.83 -8.82
N TRP A 260 -17.42 -5.52 -8.96
CA TRP A 260 -16.91 -5.11 -10.27
C TRP A 260 -17.01 -6.23 -11.32
N GLU A 261 -16.81 -7.49 -10.95
CA GLU A 261 -16.92 -8.60 -11.90
C GLU A 261 -18.32 -8.65 -12.54
N ASP A 262 -19.38 -8.48 -11.73
CA ASP A 262 -20.76 -8.36 -12.19
C ASP A 262 -21.00 -7.16 -13.14
N ILE A 263 -20.25 -6.08 -12.98
CA ILE A 263 -20.38 -4.81 -13.74
C ILE A 263 -19.57 -4.86 -15.04
N SER A 264 -18.41 -5.52 -15.01
CA SER A 264 -17.37 -5.49 -16.05
C SER A 264 -17.88 -5.85 -17.45
N ALA A 265 -18.85 -6.76 -17.55
CA ALA A 265 -19.46 -7.26 -18.78
C ALA A 265 -20.74 -6.49 -19.20
N THR A 266 -21.09 -5.41 -18.53
CA THR A 266 -22.22 -4.51 -18.87
C THR A 266 -21.74 -3.25 -19.59
N SER A 267 -22.66 -2.45 -20.15
CA SER A 267 -22.35 -1.13 -20.70
C SER A 267 -21.58 -0.25 -19.71
N CYS A 268 -21.94 -0.27 -18.42
CA CYS A 268 -21.22 0.45 -17.37
C CYS A 268 -19.74 0.04 -17.23
N GLY A 269 -19.37 -1.19 -17.60
CA GLY A 269 -17.97 -1.62 -17.68
C GLY A 269 -17.28 -1.21 -18.99
N GLU A 270 -18.03 -1.13 -20.09
CA GLU A 270 -17.55 -0.72 -21.41
C GLU A 270 -17.33 0.80 -21.53
N ASP A 271 -18.30 1.59 -21.06
CA ASP A 271 -18.21 3.04 -20.91
C ASP A 271 -16.99 3.41 -20.05
N PHE A 272 -16.81 2.74 -18.90
CA PHE A 272 -15.67 2.98 -18.03
C PHE A 272 -14.33 2.66 -18.70
N ARG A 273 -14.20 1.51 -19.38
CA ARG A 273 -12.99 1.17 -20.16
C ARG A 273 -12.69 2.22 -21.21
N THR A 274 -13.71 2.73 -21.90
CA THR A 274 -13.57 3.81 -22.90
C THR A 274 -13.05 5.10 -22.27
N ILE A 275 -13.58 5.49 -21.11
CA ILE A 275 -13.14 6.69 -20.36
C ILE A 275 -11.68 6.53 -19.90
N VAL A 276 -11.29 5.38 -19.33
CA VAL A 276 -9.91 5.11 -18.91
C VAL A 276 -8.95 5.09 -20.10
N ALA A 277 -9.29 4.42 -21.21
CA ALA A 277 -8.45 4.35 -22.40
C ALA A 277 -8.21 5.74 -23.01
N THR A 278 -9.26 6.57 -23.08
CA THR A 278 -9.17 7.96 -23.56
C THR A 278 -8.22 8.79 -22.70
N TYR A 279 -8.36 8.73 -21.38
CA TYR A 279 -7.49 9.41 -20.44
C TYR A 279 -6.03 8.92 -20.54
N ARG A 280 -5.79 7.60 -20.61
CA ARG A 280 -4.44 7.03 -20.75
C ARG A 280 -3.74 7.49 -22.01
N ALA A 281 -4.44 7.54 -23.14
CA ALA A 281 -3.89 8.05 -24.40
C ALA A 281 -3.44 9.52 -24.27
N GLN A 282 -4.27 10.37 -23.64
CA GLN A 282 -3.94 11.79 -23.42
C GLN A 282 -2.75 11.97 -22.47
N VAL A 283 -2.73 11.28 -21.32
CA VAL A 283 -1.64 11.42 -20.33
C VAL A 283 -0.32 10.85 -20.83
N ARG A 284 -0.33 9.75 -21.63
CA ARG A 284 0.88 9.28 -22.34
C ARG A 284 1.40 10.33 -23.31
N ALA A 285 0.53 10.92 -24.13
CA ALA A 285 0.92 11.90 -25.15
C ALA A 285 1.40 13.25 -24.57
N ALA A 286 0.87 13.65 -23.41
CA ALA A 286 1.20 14.92 -22.77
C ALA A 286 2.36 14.86 -21.77
N ASN A 287 2.72 13.68 -21.27
CA ASN A 287 3.50 13.41 -20.05
C ASN A 287 3.61 14.61 -19.09
N LYS A 288 2.51 14.91 -18.42
CA LYS A 288 2.47 15.89 -17.34
C LYS A 288 2.83 15.22 -16.00
N PRO A 289 3.53 15.91 -15.09
CA PRO A 289 3.61 15.52 -13.68
C PRO A 289 2.21 15.33 -13.08
N SER A 290 2.08 14.54 -12.02
CA SER A 290 0.78 14.34 -11.35
C SER A 290 0.43 15.50 -10.42
N VAL A 291 -0.76 16.05 -10.61
CA VAL A 291 -1.32 17.12 -9.75
C VAL A 291 -1.55 16.58 -8.34
N ARG A 292 -2.08 15.35 -8.22
CA ARG A 292 -2.40 14.71 -6.95
C ARG A 292 -1.17 14.31 -6.13
N LEU A 293 0.00 14.09 -6.75
CA LEU A 293 1.23 13.84 -6.01
C LEU A 293 1.88 15.09 -5.41
N ALA A 294 1.75 16.24 -6.09
CA ALA A 294 2.25 17.52 -5.60
C ALA A 294 1.43 18.08 -4.43
N GLN A 295 0.15 17.71 -4.34
CA GLN A 295 -0.72 18.08 -3.22
C GLN A 295 -0.31 17.40 -1.91
N THR A 296 -0.48 18.10 -0.79
CA THR A 296 -0.25 17.54 0.55
C THR A 296 -1.41 16.66 1.01
N ILE A 297 -1.16 15.77 1.97
CA ILE A 297 -2.18 14.90 2.57
C ILE A 297 -3.33 15.70 3.21
N GLY A 298 -3.05 16.89 3.75
CA GLY A 298 -4.04 17.84 4.27
C GLY A 298 -4.83 18.62 3.22
N ALA A 299 -4.44 18.63 1.95
CA ALA A 299 -5.00 19.52 0.93
C ALA A 299 -6.48 19.23 0.57
N THR A 300 -6.97 18.01 0.81
CA THR A 300 -8.38 17.62 0.61
C THR A 300 -9.14 17.67 1.95
N PRO A 301 -9.99 18.70 2.21
CA PRO A 301 -10.62 18.90 3.53
C PRO A 301 -11.87 18.02 3.78
N ARG A 302 -12.29 17.19 2.82
CA ARG A 302 -13.48 16.33 2.91
C ARG A 302 -13.22 14.97 3.58
N LEU A 303 -12.03 14.79 4.17
CA LEU A 303 -11.53 13.53 4.67
C LEU A 303 -10.41 13.79 5.70
N HIS A 304 -10.46 13.12 6.84
CA HIS A 304 -9.38 13.09 7.83
C HIS A 304 -8.43 11.92 7.52
N LYS A 305 -7.11 12.11 7.62
CA LYS A 305 -6.12 11.12 7.15
C LYS A 305 -4.94 10.95 8.08
N LEU A 306 -4.55 9.69 8.31
CA LEU A 306 -3.32 9.32 9.01
C LEU A 306 -2.62 8.16 8.29
N VAL A 307 -1.61 8.47 7.47
CA VAL A 307 -0.79 7.45 6.80
C VAL A 307 0.41 7.08 7.66
N ALA A 308 0.65 5.78 7.85
CA ALA A 308 1.65 5.27 8.80
C ALA A 308 2.93 4.74 8.14
N THR A 309 4.07 4.88 8.83
CA THR A 309 5.31 4.15 8.57
C THR A 309 6.10 3.91 9.86
N SER A 310 6.99 2.91 9.88
CA SER A 310 8.04 2.84 10.89
C SER A 310 9.08 3.92 10.60
N VAL A 311 9.52 4.65 11.62
CA VAL A 311 10.71 5.52 11.50
C VAL A 311 11.77 5.18 12.53
N LEU A 312 13.02 5.25 12.09
CA LEU A 312 14.18 5.28 12.97
C LEU A 312 14.49 6.73 13.35
N GLU A 313 14.68 6.96 14.65
CA GLU A 313 15.06 8.24 15.25
C GLU A 313 16.35 8.05 16.08
N GLY A 314 16.90 9.13 16.65
CA GLY A 314 18.00 9.04 17.63
C GLY A 314 19.23 8.26 17.14
N ALA A 315 19.78 7.41 18.01
CA ALA A 315 21.01 6.66 17.74
C ALA A 315 20.83 5.58 16.65
N ALA A 316 19.59 5.11 16.43
CA ALA A 316 19.29 4.16 15.36
C ALA A 316 19.51 4.74 13.94
N VAL A 317 19.47 6.07 13.77
CA VAL A 317 19.83 6.75 12.51
C VAL A 317 21.34 6.67 12.25
N GLU A 318 22.16 7.00 13.25
CA GLU A 318 23.62 6.94 13.14
C GLU A 318 24.10 5.50 12.91
N ALA A 319 23.53 4.55 13.66
CA ALA A 319 23.79 3.12 13.48
C ALA A 319 23.39 2.62 12.08
N TYR A 320 22.31 3.12 11.50
CA TYR A 320 21.91 2.76 10.13
C TYR A 320 22.89 3.33 9.09
N GLU A 321 23.33 4.59 9.24
CA GLU A 321 24.28 5.19 8.30
C GLU A 321 25.65 4.52 8.35
N ASP A 322 26.14 4.11 9.52
CA ASP A 322 27.37 3.32 9.63
C ASP A 322 27.21 1.90 9.06
N ALA A 323 26.05 1.27 9.25
CA ALA A 323 25.75 -0.02 8.66
C ALA A 323 25.59 0.01 7.12
N ASP A 324 25.02 1.09 6.53
CA ASP A 324 24.99 1.26 5.06
C ASP A 324 26.41 1.43 4.47
N LYS A 325 27.35 2.05 5.21
CA LYS A 325 28.77 2.12 4.82
C LYS A 325 29.40 0.72 4.79
N VAL A 326 29.16 -0.11 5.81
CA VAL A 326 29.64 -1.51 5.88
C VAL A 326 29.01 -2.37 4.77
N TYR A 327 27.70 -2.25 4.55
CA TYR A 327 26.99 -2.93 3.46
C TYR A 327 27.55 -2.52 2.09
N ARG A 328 27.70 -1.22 1.81
CA ARG A 328 28.23 -0.71 0.53
C ARG A 328 29.70 -1.08 0.30
N ALA A 329 30.49 -1.24 1.36
CA ALA A 329 31.86 -1.74 1.29
C ALA A 329 31.96 -3.23 0.90
N GLY A 330 30.86 -3.99 0.91
CA GLY A 330 30.82 -5.39 0.47
C GLY A 330 31.54 -6.39 1.39
N THR A 331 31.90 -5.96 2.60
CA THR A 331 32.69 -6.76 3.57
C THR A 331 31.89 -7.91 4.20
N VAL A 332 30.56 -7.86 4.16
CA VAL A 332 29.65 -8.90 4.68
C VAL A 332 28.90 -9.53 3.52
N ALA A 333 29.47 -10.60 2.95
CA ALA A 333 28.91 -11.28 1.77
C ALA A 333 27.65 -12.13 2.05
N THR A 334 27.47 -12.57 3.30
CA THR A 334 26.38 -13.44 3.77
C THR A 334 26.12 -13.20 5.25
N GLY A 335 24.85 -13.27 5.67
CA GLY A 335 24.46 -13.04 7.07
C GLY A 335 24.35 -11.56 7.42
N SER A 336 24.14 -11.29 8.71
CA SER A 336 23.79 -9.96 9.22
C SER A 336 24.92 -8.93 9.10
N ILE A 337 24.55 -7.71 8.67
CA ILE A 337 25.33 -6.49 8.91
C ILE A 337 25.34 -6.20 10.42
N PRO A 338 26.44 -5.69 11.01
CA PRO A 338 26.46 -5.15 12.37
C PRO A 338 25.52 -3.94 12.50
N PHE A 339 24.25 -4.22 12.80
CA PHE A 339 23.18 -3.25 12.96
C PHE A 339 22.18 -3.79 13.98
N GLU A 340 22.31 -3.28 15.21
CA GLU A 340 21.55 -3.70 16.39
C GLU A 340 20.93 -2.44 17.03
N PRO A 341 19.95 -1.79 16.38
CA PRO A 341 19.31 -0.59 16.91
C PRO A 341 18.49 -0.93 18.16
N SER A 342 18.34 0.05 19.06
CA SER A 342 17.36 -0.09 20.14
C SER A 342 15.96 0.07 19.58
N PHE A 343 15.04 -0.85 19.88
CA PHE A 343 13.64 -0.66 19.51
C PHE A 343 13.03 0.58 20.16
N ALA A 344 13.60 1.11 21.26
CA ALA A 344 13.17 2.38 21.84
C ALA A 344 13.24 3.55 20.84
N ASP A 345 14.22 3.54 19.94
CA ASP A 345 14.46 4.54 18.89
C ASP A 345 13.61 4.32 17.63
N VAL A 346 12.84 3.22 17.58
CA VAL A 346 11.89 2.92 16.50
C VAL A 346 10.49 3.41 16.89
N LYS A 347 9.89 4.26 16.06
CA LYS A 347 8.56 4.86 16.28
C LYS A 347 7.57 4.48 15.18
N PHE A 348 6.29 4.67 15.47
CA PHE A 348 5.22 4.66 14.48
C PHE A 348 4.96 6.12 14.06
N GLY A 349 5.48 6.50 12.90
CA GLY A 349 5.34 7.84 12.34
C GLY A 349 4.09 7.97 11.49
N TYR A 350 3.35 9.07 11.66
CA TYR A 350 2.14 9.35 10.89
C TYR A 350 2.24 10.68 10.16
N TRP A 351 1.97 10.65 8.85
CA TRP A 351 1.63 11.83 8.05
C TRP A 351 0.13 12.10 8.13
N GLY A 352 -0.25 13.37 8.18
CA GLY A 352 -1.65 13.81 8.27
C GLY A 352 -1.72 15.32 8.47
N SER A 353 -2.93 15.88 8.58
CA SER A 353 -3.03 17.31 8.86
C SER A 353 -2.55 17.64 10.28
N ALA A 354 -2.08 18.87 10.49
CA ALA A 354 -1.69 19.35 11.80
C ALA A 354 -2.85 19.31 12.82
N ALA A 355 -4.11 19.39 12.35
CA ALA A 355 -5.30 19.24 13.18
C ALA A 355 -5.53 17.79 13.62
N ASP A 356 -5.45 16.84 12.68
CA ASP A 356 -5.63 15.40 12.94
C ASP A 356 -4.58 14.90 13.95
N TYR A 357 -3.30 15.23 13.72
CA TYR A 357 -2.24 14.87 14.65
C TYR A 357 -2.37 15.58 16.00
N ALA A 358 -2.89 16.82 16.03
CA ALA A 358 -3.18 17.53 17.29
C ALA A 358 -4.35 16.91 18.07
N ALA A 359 -5.30 16.22 17.43
CA ALA A 359 -6.29 15.40 18.12
C ALA A 359 -5.64 14.13 18.68
N VAL A 360 -4.96 13.37 17.82
CA VAL A 360 -4.26 12.12 18.17
C VAL A 360 -3.30 12.29 19.35
N SER A 361 -2.53 13.37 19.39
CA SER A 361 -1.54 13.61 20.45
C SER A 361 -2.13 14.11 21.78
N LYS A 362 -3.27 14.81 21.77
CA LYS A 362 -3.94 15.30 22.99
C LYS A 362 -4.78 14.24 23.71
N ALA A 363 -5.20 13.18 23.01
CA ALA A 363 -5.98 12.11 23.61
C ALA A 363 -5.20 11.39 24.74
N SER A 364 -5.88 11.07 25.83
CA SER A 364 -5.33 10.24 26.93
C SER A 364 -5.70 8.75 26.83
N ALA A 365 -6.59 8.39 25.89
CA ALA A 365 -7.01 7.01 25.67
C ALA A 365 -5.83 6.13 25.25
N TYR A 366 -5.73 4.92 25.81
CA TYR A 366 -4.67 3.95 25.52
C TYR A 366 -3.24 4.45 25.84
N ALA A 367 -3.07 5.36 26.81
CA ALA A 367 -1.73 5.83 27.22
C ALA A 367 -0.83 4.72 27.83
N ASP A 368 -1.35 3.52 28.08
CA ASP A 368 -0.63 2.32 28.51
C ASP A 368 -0.34 1.33 27.36
N ASP A 369 -0.76 1.64 26.12
CA ASP A 369 -0.53 0.82 24.94
C ASP A 369 0.83 1.14 24.28
N LEU A 370 1.66 0.12 24.05
CA LEU A 370 3.04 0.30 23.58
C LEU A 370 3.09 1.02 22.22
N LYS A 371 2.21 0.66 21.27
CA LYS A 371 2.11 1.37 19.98
C LYS A 371 1.77 2.84 20.17
N THR A 372 0.78 3.14 21.00
CA THR A 372 0.33 4.50 21.31
C THR A 372 1.43 5.35 21.96
N THR A 373 2.24 4.80 22.86
CA THR A 373 3.42 5.52 23.44
C THR A 373 4.55 5.79 22.43
N LYS A 374 4.53 5.12 21.27
CA LYS A 374 5.54 5.22 20.21
C LYS A 374 5.08 6.04 19.00
N ILE A 375 3.96 6.74 19.08
CA ILE A 375 3.44 7.60 18.00
C ILE A 375 4.31 8.86 17.84
N THR A 376 4.76 9.15 16.62
CA THR A 376 5.48 10.39 16.25
C THR A 376 4.83 11.07 15.03
N SER A 377 5.02 12.38 14.88
CA SER A 377 4.49 13.12 13.71
C SER A 377 5.50 13.14 12.58
N LEU A 378 5.03 12.98 11.35
CA LEU A 378 5.77 13.21 10.11
C LEU A 378 5.29 14.47 9.37
N GLY A 379 4.31 15.18 9.95
CA GLY A 379 3.74 16.43 9.42
C GLY A 379 2.76 16.24 8.25
N ASP A 380 2.27 17.37 7.75
CA ASP A 380 1.59 17.42 6.45
C ASP A 380 2.64 17.43 5.34
N LYS A 381 2.54 16.50 4.40
CA LYS A 381 3.54 16.19 3.37
C LYS A 381 2.90 15.85 2.04
N THR A 382 3.66 16.01 0.96
CA THR A 382 3.19 15.70 -0.40
C THR A 382 2.87 14.21 -0.53
N TRP A 383 1.86 13.87 -1.33
CA TRP A 383 1.59 12.48 -1.65
C TRP A 383 2.76 11.80 -2.37
N LYS A 384 3.61 12.56 -3.07
CA LYS A 384 4.91 12.11 -3.59
C LYS A 384 5.82 11.57 -2.48
N GLU A 385 6.12 12.37 -1.45
CA GLU A 385 6.95 11.95 -0.31
C GLU A 385 6.35 10.72 0.40
N ILE A 386 5.04 10.73 0.63
CA ILE A 386 4.34 9.68 1.38
C ILE A 386 4.38 8.34 0.62
N LEU A 387 4.07 8.35 -0.68
CA LEU A 387 4.03 7.14 -1.51
C LEU A 387 5.43 6.64 -1.94
N THR A 388 6.48 7.45 -1.78
CA THR A 388 7.87 7.00 -1.92
C THR A 388 8.45 6.39 -0.63
N ALA A 389 7.82 6.61 0.52
CA ALA A 389 8.36 6.20 1.83
C ALA A 389 7.54 5.12 2.58
N SER A 390 6.20 5.15 2.55
CA SER A 390 5.36 4.15 3.25
C SER A 390 5.27 2.80 2.51
N PRO A 391 4.98 2.76 1.20
CA PRO A 391 4.99 1.51 0.42
C PRO A 391 6.37 0.87 0.24
N ALA A 392 7.45 1.63 0.50
CA ALA A 392 8.84 1.24 0.28
C ALA A 392 9.38 0.29 1.36
N GLU A 393 8.71 -0.86 1.54
CA GLU A 393 9.02 -1.83 2.58
C GLU A 393 10.36 -2.54 2.38
N PRO A 394 11.00 -3.05 3.44
CA PRO A 394 12.35 -3.56 3.37
C PRO A 394 12.40 -4.86 2.55
N GLY A 395 13.31 -4.92 1.57
CA GLY A 395 13.34 -5.99 0.56
C GLY A 395 12.59 -5.66 -0.74
N LEU A 396 11.64 -4.71 -0.72
CA LEU A 396 11.23 -3.96 -1.93
C LEU A 396 12.04 -2.67 -2.08
N SER A 397 12.58 -2.15 -0.98
CA SER A 397 13.53 -1.04 -0.89
C SER A 397 14.54 -1.30 0.25
N ARG A 398 15.53 -0.40 0.35
CA ARG A 398 16.20 -0.09 1.62
C ARG A 398 15.42 1.00 2.36
N PHE A 399 15.77 1.29 3.62
CA PHE A 399 15.13 2.40 4.34
C PHE A 399 15.29 3.74 3.60
N VAL A 400 14.22 4.53 3.58
CA VAL A 400 14.11 5.78 2.81
C VAL A 400 14.38 6.96 3.73
N LYS A 401 15.43 7.75 3.45
CA LYS A 401 15.73 8.95 4.24
C LYS A 401 14.65 10.02 4.03
N LEU A 402 14.10 10.53 5.13
CA LEU A 402 13.09 11.57 5.15
C LEU A 402 13.75 12.97 5.19
N PRO A 403 13.06 14.04 4.74
CA PRO A 403 13.63 15.40 4.71
C PRO A 403 14.02 15.98 6.07
N ASP A 404 13.53 15.41 7.17
CA ASP A 404 13.87 15.80 8.55
C ASP A 404 15.06 15.03 9.13
N GLY A 405 15.71 14.17 8.34
CA GLY A 405 16.86 13.38 8.73
C GLY A 405 16.56 11.99 9.28
N ARG A 406 15.29 11.69 9.61
CA ARG A 406 14.85 10.33 10.01
C ARG A 406 14.89 9.38 8.82
N TYR A 407 14.76 8.08 9.10
CA TYR A 407 14.63 7.06 8.05
C TYR A 407 13.29 6.35 8.18
N SER A 408 12.51 6.29 7.09
CA SER A 408 11.34 5.44 6.96
C SER A 408 11.78 4.00 6.68
N ALA A 409 11.30 3.06 7.49
CA ALA A 409 11.47 1.63 7.26
C ALA A 409 10.25 1.00 6.54
N GLY A 410 9.26 1.79 6.11
CA GLY A 410 8.05 1.31 5.45
C GLY A 410 6.87 1.05 6.38
N GLY A 411 5.70 0.83 5.77
CA GLY A 411 4.38 0.85 6.41
C GLY A 411 3.87 -0.43 7.06
N TRP A 412 4.72 -1.45 7.20
CA TRP A 412 4.43 -2.74 7.86
C TRP A 412 4.21 -2.63 9.38
N SER A 413 4.42 -1.45 9.97
CA SER A 413 4.59 -1.28 11.41
C SER A 413 3.30 -1.01 12.18
N ASP A 414 2.40 -0.17 11.65
CA ASP A 414 1.02 -0.10 12.13
C ASP A 414 0.06 -0.64 11.07
N LEU A 415 -0.16 -1.95 11.17
CA LEU A 415 -1.12 -2.71 10.39
C LEU A 415 -2.50 -2.76 11.05
N ALA A 416 -2.69 -2.11 12.21
CA ALA A 416 -3.94 -2.09 12.97
C ALA A 416 -4.32 -0.67 13.46
N PRO A 417 -4.52 0.32 12.58
CA PRO A 417 -4.62 1.74 12.95
C PRO A 417 -5.95 2.17 13.59
N VAL A 418 -6.66 1.27 14.27
CA VAL A 418 -7.94 1.56 14.95
C VAL A 418 -7.72 2.52 16.13
N LEU A 419 -6.73 2.26 16.98
CA LEU A 419 -6.46 3.09 18.17
C LEU A 419 -6.07 4.53 17.78
N VAL A 420 -5.37 4.73 16.67
CA VAL A 420 -5.00 6.09 16.22
C VAL A 420 -6.21 6.84 15.65
N LEU A 421 -7.12 6.16 14.93
CA LEU A 421 -8.39 6.75 14.49
C LEU A 421 -9.33 7.07 15.66
N LYS A 422 -9.42 6.21 16.67
CA LYS A 422 -10.16 6.51 17.91
C LYS A 422 -9.57 7.72 18.64
N ARG A 423 -8.22 7.82 18.74
CA ARG A 423 -7.54 9.01 19.29
C ARG A 423 -7.68 10.27 18.43
N MET A 424 -7.89 10.15 17.12
CA MET A 424 -8.20 11.25 16.21
C MET A 424 -9.64 11.79 16.40
N GLY A 425 -10.53 10.99 17.01
CA GLY A 425 -11.92 11.37 17.29
C GLY A 425 -12.96 10.70 16.39
N CYS A 426 -12.65 9.56 15.77
CA CYS A 426 -13.62 8.81 14.96
C CYS A 426 -14.76 8.21 15.79
N ASP A 427 -16.01 8.62 15.53
CA ASP A 427 -17.19 8.09 16.21
C ASP A 427 -17.34 6.57 15.97
N ARG A 428 -17.17 6.14 14.71
CA ARG A 428 -17.17 4.73 14.29
C ARG A 428 -15.91 4.40 13.50
N VAL A 429 -15.32 3.25 13.75
CA VAL A 429 -14.17 2.70 13.00
C VAL A 429 -14.51 1.29 12.52
N VAL A 430 -14.49 1.09 11.20
CA VAL A 430 -14.40 -0.24 10.58
C VAL A 430 -12.95 -0.62 10.42
N TYR A 431 -12.55 -1.79 10.94
CA TYR A 431 -11.22 -2.33 10.71
C TYR A 431 -11.26 -3.33 9.53
N VAL A 432 -10.71 -2.93 8.38
CA VAL A 432 -10.48 -3.80 7.23
C VAL A 432 -9.20 -4.58 7.48
N THR A 433 -9.36 -5.86 7.77
CA THR A 433 -8.29 -6.77 8.22
C THR A 433 -8.43 -8.14 7.54
N ARG A 434 -7.57 -9.07 7.94
CA ARG A 434 -7.59 -10.46 7.53
C ARG A 434 -7.62 -11.42 8.72
N GLU A 435 -8.00 -12.65 8.41
CA GLU A 435 -7.83 -13.82 9.28
C GLU A 435 -6.35 -14.07 9.62
N GLY A 436 -6.11 -14.53 10.86
CA GLY A 436 -4.80 -14.94 11.38
C GLY A 436 -3.99 -13.84 12.08
N ASP A 437 -2.89 -14.28 12.70
CA ASP A 437 -1.88 -13.49 13.43
C ASP A 437 -1.25 -12.35 12.62
N GLU A 438 -0.36 -11.55 13.24
CA GLU A 438 0.49 -10.64 12.45
C GLU A 438 1.41 -11.42 11.49
N SER A 439 1.70 -10.81 10.35
CA SER A 439 2.55 -11.32 9.30
C SER A 439 3.96 -11.64 9.83
N GLY A 440 4.46 -12.82 9.48
CA GLY A 440 5.84 -13.24 9.78
C GLY A 440 6.91 -12.33 9.15
N PHE A 441 6.52 -11.49 8.18
CA PHE A 441 7.33 -10.39 7.68
C PHE A 441 7.46 -9.29 8.72
N ALA A 442 6.36 -8.60 9.08
CA ALA A 442 6.39 -7.46 10.01
C ALA A 442 7.01 -7.81 11.37
N THR A 443 6.73 -8.99 11.92
CA THR A 443 7.31 -9.42 13.20
C THR A 443 8.82 -9.65 13.11
N LYS A 444 9.33 -10.26 12.03
CA LYS A 444 10.79 -10.42 11.81
C LYS A 444 11.49 -9.11 11.52
N ILE A 445 10.90 -8.20 10.74
CA ILE A 445 11.44 -6.86 10.50
C ILE A 445 11.59 -6.11 11.84
N ALA A 446 10.56 -6.13 12.69
CA ALA A 446 10.61 -5.51 14.01
C ALA A 446 11.67 -6.15 14.93
N ALA A 447 11.82 -7.48 14.91
CA ALA A 447 12.83 -8.18 15.71
C ALA A 447 14.27 -7.86 15.26
N HIS A 448 14.55 -7.77 13.95
CA HIS A 448 15.83 -7.23 13.44
C HIS A 448 16.01 -5.72 13.71
N LEU A 449 14.95 -5.01 14.07
CA LEU A 449 14.98 -3.63 14.59
C LEU A 449 15.03 -3.58 16.13
N GLY A 450 15.43 -4.67 16.77
CA GLY A 450 15.71 -4.76 18.21
C GLY A 450 14.49 -5.04 19.11
N MET A 451 13.31 -5.28 18.54
CA MET A 451 12.09 -5.58 19.31
C MET A 451 12.25 -6.92 20.04
N ASN A 452 12.07 -6.93 21.36
CA ASN A 452 12.13 -8.16 22.15
C ASN A 452 10.76 -8.88 22.27
N GLU A 453 10.75 -10.09 22.83
CA GLU A 453 9.54 -10.92 23.01
C GLU A 453 8.42 -10.23 23.83
N GLY A 454 8.77 -9.44 24.85
CA GLY A 454 7.79 -8.68 25.65
C GLY A 454 7.18 -7.51 24.87
N GLU A 455 7.96 -6.88 23.99
CA GLU A 455 7.48 -5.82 23.08
C GLU A 455 6.63 -6.42 21.95
N TRP A 456 7.04 -7.56 21.39
CA TRP A 456 6.24 -8.34 20.44
C TRP A 456 4.89 -8.73 21.03
N SER A 457 4.86 -9.27 22.25
CA SER A 457 3.60 -9.62 22.92
C SER A 457 2.77 -8.37 23.25
N SER A 458 3.41 -7.22 23.48
CA SER A 458 2.71 -5.94 23.69
C SER A 458 2.18 -5.30 22.39
N LEU A 459 2.63 -5.71 21.21
CA LEU A 459 2.19 -5.16 19.92
C LEU A 459 1.27 -6.11 19.13
N TYR A 460 1.66 -7.38 18.97
CA TYR A 460 1.15 -8.26 17.92
C TYR A 460 0.47 -9.56 18.39
N ASP A 461 0.74 -9.99 19.63
CA ASP A 461 0.24 -11.27 20.16
C ASP A 461 -1.27 -11.21 20.44
N LEU A 462 -2.03 -12.03 19.70
CA LEU A 462 -3.48 -12.18 19.87
C LEU A 462 -3.88 -12.95 21.14
N SER A 463 -2.93 -13.65 21.78
CA SER A 463 -3.12 -14.32 23.07
C SER A 463 -3.03 -13.33 24.23
N ASN A 464 -2.34 -12.21 24.04
CA ASN A 464 -2.26 -11.13 25.01
C ASN A 464 -3.46 -10.16 24.83
N PRO A 465 -4.40 -10.08 25.78
CA PRO A 465 -5.55 -9.17 25.69
C PRO A 465 -5.15 -7.69 25.76
N LYS A 466 -3.91 -7.36 26.14
CA LYS A 466 -3.38 -6.00 26.20
C LYS A 466 -2.53 -5.61 24.99
N SER A 467 -2.31 -6.49 24.02
CA SER A 467 -1.50 -6.17 22.85
C SER A 467 -2.18 -5.10 21.97
N SER A 468 -1.39 -4.28 21.29
CA SER A 468 -1.92 -3.24 20.41
C SER A 468 -2.86 -3.80 19.32
N PHE A 469 -2.59 -5.00 18.80
CA PHE A 469 -3.46 -5.68 17.83
C PHE A 469 -4.76 -6.17 18.49
N THR A 470 -4.72 -6.84 19.66
CA THR A 470 -5.96 -7.28 20.34
C THR A 470 -6.84 -6.11 20.75
N ARG A 471 -6.25 -5.03 21.31
CA ARG A 471 -6.97 -3.77 21.59
C ARG A 471 -7.57 -3.15 20.33
N SER A 472 -6.86 -3.19 19.19
CA SER A 472 -7.38 -2.66 17.92
C SER A 472 -8.57 -3.46 17.38
N LEU A 473 -8.73 -4.73 17.77
CA LEU A 473 -9.95 -5.50 17.47
C LEU A 473 -11.08 -5.11 18.42
N ASP A 474 -10.80 -4.99 19.73
CA ASP A 474 -11.80 -4.70 20.77
C ASP A 474 -12.39 -3.28 20.68
N GLU A 475 -11.56 -2.30 20.27
CA GLU A 475 -11.92 -0.89 20.10
C GLU A 475 -12.48 -0.55 18.70
N ALA A 476 -12.56 -1.53 17.79
CA ALA A 476 -13.25 -1.34 16.52
C ALA A 476 -14.77 -1.44 16.72
N ASP A 477 -15.55 -0.60 16.05
CA ASP A 477 -17.01 -0.71 16.10
C ASP A 477 -17.50 -1.86 15.20
N GLY A 478 -16.75 -2.16 14.13
CA GLY A 478 -16.90 -3.38 13.36
C GLY A 478 -15.61 -3.81 12.68
N VAL A 479 -15.47 -5.10 12.41
CA VAL A 479 -14.28 -5.72 11.80
C VAL A 479 -14.67 -6.41 10.50
N TRP A 480 -14.17 -5.91 9.38
CA TRP A 480 -14.37 -6.45 8.04
C TRP A 480 -13.31 -7.52 7.78
N CYS A 481 -13.69 -8.78 7.98
CA CYS A 481 -12.78 -9.91 8.12
C CYS A 481 -12.56 -10.65 6.80
N THR A 482 -11.50 -10.32 6.07
CA THR A 482 -11.17 -10.95 4.78
C THR A 482 -10.33 -12.22 4.94
N ASN A 483 -10.38 -13.12 3.95
CA ASN A 483 -9.57 -14.34 3.93
C ASN A 483 -8.42 -14.25 2.89
N TRP A 484 -7.80 -13.07 2.73
CA TRP A 484 -6.84 -12.84 1.64
C TRP A 484 -5.64 -13.81 1.65
N ASN A 485 -5.29 -14.38 2.80
CA ASN A 485 -4.24 -15.39 2.96
C ASN A 485 -4.53 -16.73 2.26
N SER A 486 -5.79 -17.02 1.90
CA SER A 486 -6.18 -18.25 1.19
C SER A 486 -5.99 -18.17 -0.33
N PHE A 487 -5.45 -17.06 -0.84
CA PHE A 487 -5.28 -16.79 -2.27
C PHE A 487 -3.82 -16.51 -2.61
N THR A 488 -3.49 -16.63 -3.90
CA THR A 488 -2.21 -16.21 -4.46
C THR A 488 -2.35 -14.91 -5.24
N SER A 489 -1.24 -14.21 -5.49
CA SER A 489 -1.21 -12.93 -6.23
C SER A 489 -1.69 -13.00 -7.69
N PHE A 490 -1.97 -14.21 -8.22
CA PHE A 490 -2.63 -14.42 -9.51
C PHE A 490 -4.17 -14.42 -9.43
N GLN A 491 -4.76 -14.68 -8.26
CA GLN A 491 -6.19 -14.87 -8.03
C GLN A 491 -6.91 -13.56 -7.62
N GLN A 492 -6.57 -12.47 -8.31
CA GLN A 492 -6.98 -11.11 -7.93
C GLN A 492 -8.49 -10.87 -8.01
N ARG A 493 -9.24 -11.65 -8.82
CA ARG A 493 -10.72 -11.54 -8.86
C ARG A 493 -11.35 -12.29 -7.71
N GLU A 494 -10.91 -13.50 -7.45
CA GLU A 494 -11.39 -14.35 -6.38
C GLU A 494 -11.14 -13.71 -5.00
N LEU A 495 -9.98 -13.08 -4.84
CA LEU A 495 -9.59 -12.29 -3.67
C LEU A 495 -10.38 -10.97 -3.54
N ALA A 496 -10.71 -10.29 -4.65
CA ALA A 496 -11.63 -9.15 -4.62
C ALA A 496 -13.07 -9.58 -4.29
N ALA A 497 -13.52 -10.75 -4.76
CA ALA A 497 -14.85 -11.31 -4.50
C ALA A 497 -15.03 -11.80 -3.06
N ASP A 498 -14.01 -12.47 -2.47
CA ASP A 498 -13.93 -12.77 -1.04
C ASP A 498 -14.06 -11.49 -0.22
N SER A 499 -13.22 -10.49 -0.54
CA SER A 499 -13.18 -9.23 0.18
C SER A 499 -14.46 -8.37 0.03
N TRP A 500 -15.20 -8.53 -1.08
CA TRP A 500 -16.52 -7.94 -1.32
C TRP A 500 -17.65 -8.62 -0.51
N GLN A 501 -17.48 -9.90 -0.16
CA GLN A 501 -18.46 -10.71 0.59
C GLN A 501 -18.01 -11.01 2.03
N ALA A 502 -16.87 -10.47 2.47
CA ALA A 502 -16.25 -10.77 3.75
C ALA A 502 -17.20 -10.47 4.93
N PRO A 503 -17.25 -11.34 5.96
CA PRO A 503 -18.10 -11.11 7.12
C PRO A 503 -17.71 -9.83 7.86
N LEU A 504 -18.71 -9.04 8.23
CA LEU A 504 -18.57 -7.89 9.10
C LEU A 504 -18.96 -8.30 10.52
N GLU A 505 -17.97 -8.48 11.40
CA GLU A 505 -18.21 -8.61 12.84
C GLU A 505 -18.60 -7.23 13.39
N THR A 506 -19.68 -7.12 14.15
CA THR A 506 -20.19 -5.84 14.68
C THR A 506 -20.21 -5.84 16.20
N HIS A 507 -19.60 -4.85 16.83
CA HIS A 507 -19.52 -4.70 18.28
C HIS A 507 -20.56 -3.71 18.81
N ALA A 508 -20.60 -3.50 20.14
CA ALA A 508 -21.59 -2.64 20.79
C ALA A 508 -21.62 -1.21 20.21
N GLY A 509 -20.46 -0.68 19.81
CA GLY A 509 -20.34 0.62 19.15
C GLY A 509 -21.10 0.72 17.83
N TRP A 510 -21.23 -0.37 17.05
CA TRP A 510 -21.97 -0.38 15.78
C TRP A 510 -23.44 0.03 15.91
N THR A 511 -24.01 -0.14 17.10
CA THR A 511 -25.40 0.20 17.40
C THR A 511 -25.72 1.66 17.02
N GLY A 512 -26.76 1.83 16.20
CA GLY A 512 -27.25 3.14 15.77
C GLY A 512 -26.55 3.73 14.54
N ILE A 513 -25.65 3.00 13.87
CA ILE A 513 -25.18 3.42 12.53
C ILE A 513 -26.35 3.46 11.54
N ALA A 514 -26.38 4.48 10.68
CA ALA A 514 -27.47 4.68 9.73
C ALA A 514 -27.30 3.79 8.49
N GLU A 515 -27.77 2.54 8.56
CA GLU A 515 -27.76 1.63 7.40
C GLU A 515 -28.54 2.23 6.22
N ARG A 516 -27.87 2.38 5.07
CA ARG A 516 -28.48 2.77 3.78
C ARG A 516 -29.17 1.57 3.13
N SER A 517 -28.64 0.38 3.36
CA SER A 517 -29.21 -0.91 3.00
C SER A 517 -28.60 -1.99 3.89
N SER A 518 -29.34 -3.04 4.21
CA SER A 518 -28.84 -4.11 5.11
C SER A 518 -27.75 -4.94 4.43
N TYR A 519 -26.63 -5.16 5.12
CA TYR A 519 -25.56 -6.04 4.65
C TYR A 519 -25.82 -7.50 5.10
N PRO A 520 -25.94 -8.47 4.18
CA PRO A 520 -26.35 -9.84 4.54
C PRO A 520 -25.33 -10.62 5.37
N ASN A 521 -24.05 -10.22 5.36
CA ASN A 521 -22.96 -10.98 6.01
C ASN A 521 -22.49 -10.30 7.31
N VAL A 522 -23.38 -9.59 8.01
CA VAL A 522 -23.15 -9.13 9.39
C VAL A 522 -23.17 -10.31 10.35
N THR A 523 -22.25 -10.34 11.32
CA THR A 523 -22.23 -11.31 12.41
C THR A 523 -21.93 -10.64 13.76
N ALA A 524 -22.43 -11.24 14.84
CA ALA A 524 -22.06 -10.84 16.20
C ALA A 524 -20.65 -11.31 16.59
N ARG A 525 -20.15 -12.41 16.01
CA ARG A 525 -18.75 -12.88 16.06
C ARG A 525 -18.41 -13.72 14.84
N ALA A 526 -17.29 -13.45 14.18
CA ALA A 526 -16.69 -14.34 13.19
C ALA A 526 -16.04 -15.57 13.87
N ASN A 527 -15.58 -15.42 15.11
CA ASN A 527 -14.81 -16.38 15.89
C ASN A 527 -13.49 -16.79 15.21
N LYS A 528 -12.77 -15.80 14.64
CA LYS A 528 -11.51 -16.01 13.91
C LYS A 528 -10.36 -15.17 14.49
N PRO A 529 -9.13 -15.71 14.60
CA PRO A 529 -7.96 -14.92 14.97
C PRO A 529 -7.77 -13.76 14.00
N GLY A 530 -7.33 -12.60 14.49
CA GLY A 530 -7.11 -11.40 13.66
C GLY A 530 -8.39 -10.66 13.22
N CYS A 531 -9.57 -11.19 13.56
CA CYS A 531 -10.87 -10.59 13.28
C CYS A 531 -11.78 -10.44 14.51
N THR A 532 -11.72 -11.38 15.47
CA THR A 532 -12.61 -11.42 16.65
C THR A 532 -11.81 -11.13 17.93
N PRO A 533 -12.23 -10.17 18.79
CA PRO A 533 -11.60 -9.92 20.08
C PRO A 533 -11.54 -11.17 20.96
N GLY A 534 -10.38 -11.39 21.61
CA GLY A 534 -10.16 -12.53 22.50
C GLY A 534 -10.05 -13.90 21.82
N VAL A 535 -9.98 -13.98 20.48
CA VAL A 535 -9.65 -15.22 19.77
C VAL A 535 -8.14 -15.24 19.50
N ALA A 536 -7.42 -16.00 20.33
CA ALA A 536 -5.97 -16.17 20.22
C ALA A 536 -5.58 -16.76 18.86
N GLY A 537 -4.42 -16.33 18.36
CA GLY A 537 -3.79 -16.87 17.17
C GLY A 537 -2.80 -18.00 17.48
N ALA A 538 -1.87 -18.25 16.56
CA ALA A 538 -0.87 -19.32 16.65
C ALA A 538 0.58 -18.84 16.44
N ALA A 539 0.82 -17.55 16.25
CA ALA A 539 2.17 -17.00 16.11
C ALA A 539 2.91 -16.97 17.45
N THR A 540 4.24 -17.07 17.37
CA THR A 540 5.18 -16.88 18.48
C THR A 540 6.19 -15.81 18.10
N TYR A 541 6.98 -15.34 19.08
CA TYR A 541 8.09 -14.44 18.82
C TYR A 541 9.09 -15.07 17.82
N PRO A 542 9.42 -14.39 16.71
CA PRO A 542 10.25 -14.97 15.66
C PRO A 542 11.68 -15.23 16.14
N GLN A 543 12.19 -16.42 15.83
CA GLN A 543 13.62 -16.69 15.89
C GLN A 543 14.29 -16.07 14.65
N LEU A 544 15.48 -15.50 14.86
CA LEU A 544 16.32 -14.84 13.85
C LEU A 544 17.52 -15.73 13.46
#